data_AF-A0AAD4VRG3-F1
#
_entry.id   AF-A0AAD4VRG3-F1
#
_cell.length_a   1.000
_cell.length_b   1.000
_cell.length_c   1.000
_cell.angle_alpha   90.00
_cell.angle_beta   90.00
_cell.angle_gamma   90.00
#
_symmetry.space_group_name_H-M   'P 1'
#
loop_
_entity.id
_entity.type
_entity.pdbx_description
1 polymer ?
#
loop_
_entity_poly.entity_id
_entity_poly.type
_entity_poly.pdbx_seq_one_letter_code
_entity_poly.pdbx_strand_id
1 'polypeptide(L)'
;MRGYPNHTYYPKPNAGNNPNGLAVSQDGEGLKRGTRVGEGALREVAAYILDHPKGRPRNLSSEAIGFAGVPLTVLVKCLHKGFNYSKGYEGSLKNVKIGSLQMFMKNDESCEDMGPSRFPVEEVHKISVFDLRMANAEWHAGNTLFRKGEDGQTLLIPIDHGYCLPENVSKCVLAFMLCYLSNILNVRTIVLAIAYFS
;
A
#
# COMPACT_ATOMS: atom_id res chain seq x y z
N MET A 1 9.87 3.23 26.36
CA MET A 1 10.71 3.17 25.14
C MET A 1 10.56 1.80 24.51
N ARG A 2 9.72 1.65 23.48
CA ARG A 2 9.75 0.50 22.56
C ARG A 2 10.15 1.06 21.21
N GLY A 3 11.45 0.94 20.88
CA GLY A 3 11.96 1.29 19.57
C GLY A 3 11.62 0.16 18.61
N TYR A 4 10.76 0.45 17.63
CA TYR A 4 10.62 -0.42 16.47
C TYR A 4 11.91 -0.28 15.64
N PRO A 5 12.63 -1.38 15.36
CA PRO A 5 13.91 -1.31 14.67
C PRO A 5 13.68 -0.95 13.20
N ASN A 6 14.60 -0.11 12.74
CA ASN A 6 14.93 0.23 11.36
C ASN A 6 14.50 -0.79 10.28
N HIS A 7 13.81 -0.25 9.26
CA HIS A 7 13.52 -0.83 7.94
C HIS A 7 12.45 -1.94 7.90
N THR A 8 11.27 -1.59 7.37
CA THR A 8 10.21 -2.56 7.10
C THR A 8 10.50 -3.32 5.81
N TYR A 9 10.86 -4.59 5.94
CA TYR A 9 10.99 -5.55 4.86
C TYR A 9 9.82 -6.53 4.96
N TYR A 10 8.92 -6.57 3.97
CA TYR A 10 7.80 -7.53 3.91
C TYR A 10 8.15 -8.69 2.97
N PRO A 11 8.70 -9.81 3.46
CA PRO A 11 8.73 -11.04 2.68
C PRO A 11 7.32 -11.62 2.57
N LYS A 12 6.87 -11.90 1.34
CA LYS A 12 5.47 -12.20 1.06
C LYS A 12 5.05 -13.65 1.35
N PRO A 13 3.77 -13.87 1.72
CA PRO A 13 3.10 -15.16 1.78
C PRO A 13 3.28 -15.99 0.50
N ASN A 14 3.40 -17.31 0.64
CA ASN A 14 3.42 -18.32 -0.44
C ASN A 14 4.58 -18.26 -1.45
N ALA A 15 5.58 -17.39 -1.24
CA ALA A 15 6.85 -17.46 -1.97
C ALA A 15 7.77 -18.52 -1.34
N GLY A 16 8.61 -19.19 -2.13
CA GLY A 16 9.52 -20.26 -1.67
C GLY A 16 10.56 -19.88 -0.60
N ASN A 17 10.57 -18.63 -0.11
CA ASN A 17 11.39 -18.13 0.99
C ASN A 17 10.59 -17.26 1.99
N ASN A 18 9.29 -17.48 2.12
CA ASN A 18 8.43 -16.81 3.09
C ASN A 18 8.84 -17.17 4.53
N PRO A 19 9.15 -16.21 5.42
CA PRO A 19 9.50 -16.51 6.82
C PRO A 19 8.32 -17.08 7.62
N ASN A 20 7.08 -16.89 7.16
CA ASN A 20 5.89 -17.43 7.83
C ASN A 20 5.61 -18.89 7.46
N GLY A 21 6.45 -19.54 6.65
CA GLY A 21 6.34 -20.96 6.33
C GLY A 21 5.09 -21.38 5.54
N LEU A 22 4.34 -20.43 4.99
CA LEU A 22 3.12 -20.74 4.22
C LEU A 22 3.46 -21.51 2.95
N ALA A 23 2.59 -22.47 2.60
CA ALA A 23 2.75 -23.35 1.45
C ALA A 23 2.94 -22.54 0.15
N VAL A 24 3.85 -23.01 -0.70
CA VAL A 24 4.07 -22.40 -2.02
C VAL A 24 2.81 -22.57 -2.87
N SER A 25 2.36 -21.49 -3.49
CA SER A 25 1.19 -21.53 -4.39
C SER A 25 1.45 -22.49 -5.55
N GLN A 26 0.49 -23.38 -5.83
CA GLN A 26 0.60 -24.40 -6.89
C GLN A 26 0.25 -23.84 -8.27
N ASP A 27 -0.57 -22.79 -8.35
CA ASP A 27 -1.03 -22.13 -9.59
C ASP A 27 -0.39 -20.74 -9.80
N GLY A 28 0.41 -20.27 -8.84
CA GLY A 28 1.06 -18.96 -8.87
C GLY A 28 0.16 -17.81 -8.42
N GLU A 29 -1.09 -18.08 -8.03
CA GLU A 29 -1.97 -17.07 -7.44
C GLU A 29 -1.45 -16.68 -6.05
N GLY A 30 -1.45 -15.37 -5.78
CA GLY A 30 -1.07 -14.76 -4.52
C GLY A 30 -2.16 -14.91 -3.45
N LEU A 31 -1.96 -14.29 -2.28
CA LEU A 31 -2.91 -14.39 -1.17
C LEU A 31 -4.29 -13.79 -1.50
N LYS A 32 -4.36 -12.82 -2.42
CA LYS A 32 -5.60 -12.21 -2.89
C LYS A 32 -5.88 -12.60 -4.32
N ARG A 33 -7.15 -12.88 -4.61
CA ARG A 33 -7.59 -13.26 -5.96
C ARG A 33 -7.19 -12.21 -6.98
N GLY A 34 -6.58 -12.65 -8.09
CA GLY A 34 -6.11 -11.75 -9.16
C GLY A 34 -4.76 -11.07 -8.89
N THR A 35 -4.01 -11.50 -7.86
CA THR A 35 -2.60 -11.13 -7.65
C THR A 35 -1.71 -12.36 -7.86
N ARG A 36 -0.45 -12.18 -8.28
CA ARG A 36 0.51 -13.30 -8.38
C ARG A 36 1.52 -13.29 -7.24
N VAL A 37 2.03 -14.47 -6.89
CA VAL A 37 3.13 -14.62 -5.92
C VAL A 37 4.35 -13.83 -6.38
N GLY A 38 4.93 -13.05 -5.47
CA GLY A 38 6.18 -12.30 -5.71
C GLY A 38 6.01 -10.94 -6.39
N GLU A 39 4.82 -10.56 -6.85
CA GLU A 39 4.63 -9.31 -7.59
C GLU A 39 4.40 -8.08 -6.72
N GLY A 40 4.00 -8.24 -5.46
CA GLY A 40 3.54 -7.05 -4.76
C GLY A 40 4.63 -6.02 -4.44
N ALA A 41 5.92 -6.38 -4.50
CA ALA A 41 6.98 -5.37 -4.48
C ALA A 41 6.84 -4.37 -5.65
N LEU A 42 6.45 -4.84 -6.84
CA LEU A 42 6.18 -3.98 -7.98
C LEU A 42 4.91 -3.15 -7.77
N ARG A 43 3.89 -3.73 -7.12
CA ARG A 43 2.62 -3.05 -6.83
C ARG A 43 2.79 -1.92 -5.80
N GLU A 44 3.61 -2.13 -4.78
CA GLU A 44 4.02 -1.10 -3.82
C GLU A 44 4.72 0.08 -4.52
N VAL A 45 5.66 -0.22 -5.43
CA VAL A 45 6.37 0.80 -6.21
C VAL A 45 5.40 1.51 -7.18
N ALA A 46 4.51 0.78 -7.83
CA ALA A 46 3.49 1.34 -8.71
C ALA A 46 2.55 2.28 -7.94
N ALA A 47 2.15 1.94 -6.71
CA ALA A 47 1.33 2.81 -5.88
C ALA A 47 2.00 4.16 -5.63
N TYR A 48 3.28 4.19 -5.25
CA TYR A 48 4.01 5.45 -5.10
C TYR A 48 4.11 6.25 -6.42
N ILE A 49 4.38 5.58 -7.54
CA ILE A 49 4.52 6.24 -8.85
C ILE A 49 3.18 6.85 -9.30
N LEU A 50 2.07 6.13 -9.12
CA LEU A 50 0.73 6.51 -9.55
C LEU A 50 0.03 7.48 -8.60
N ASP A 51 0.53 7.61 -7.38
CA ASP A 51 0.13 8.67 -6.45
C ASP A 51 0.72 10.02 -6.89
N HIS A 52 0.16 10.60 -7.96
CA HIS A 52 0.60 11.90 -8.47
C HIS A 52 0.18 13.05 -7.54
N PRO A 53 0.99 14.11 -7.44
CA PRO A 53 0.58 15.33 -6.75
C PRO A 53 -0.68 15.98 -7.36
N LYS A 54 -1.42 16.76 -6.58
CA LYS A 54 -2.72 17.36 -6.98
C LYS A 54 -2.62 18.20 -8.26
N GLY A 55 -1.53 18.96 -8.42
CA GLY A 55 -1.41 19.94 -9.50
C GLY A 55 -0.98 19.39 -10.86
N ARG A 56 -0.16 18.33 -10.90
CA ARG A 56 0.42 17.79 -12.15
C ARG A 56 1.03 16.40 -11.96
N PRO A 57 1.21 15.62 -13.05
CA PRO A 57 1.92 14.35 -13.01
C PRO A 57 3.29 14.45 -12.36
N ARG A 58 3.72 13.40 -11.66
CA ARG A 58 4.95 13.37 -10.86
C ARG A 58 6.21 13.66 -11.68
N ASN A 59 6.28 13.23 -12.94
CA ASN A 59 7.40 13.52 -13.86
C ASN A 59 7.52 15.00 -14.24
N LEU A 60 6.46 15.77 -14.02
CA LEU A 60 6.42 17.21 -14.25
C LEU A 60 6.39 17.99 -12.93
N SER A 61 6.35 17.33 -11.77
CA SER A 61 6.20 17.98 -10.46
C SER A 61 7.46 17.96 -9.60
N SER A 62 7.70 19.08 -8.93
CA SER A 62 8.65 19.20 -7.81
C SER A 62 8.02 18.87 -6.46
N GLU A 63 6.71 18.63 -6.39
CA GLU A 63 6.03 18.23 -5.15
C GLU A 63 6.45 16.83 -4.75
N ALA A 64 7.01 16.69 -3.55
CA ALA A 64 7.49 15.41 -3.03
C ALA A 64 6.32 14.46 -2.69
N ILE A 65 5.21 15.01 -2.17
CA ILE A 65 4.07 14.26 -1.65
C ILE A 65 3.01 14.12 -2.75
N GLY A 66 2.51 12.90 -2.94
CA GLY A 66 1.41 12.63 -3.86
C GLY A 66 0.04 13.05 -3.31
N PHE A 67 -1.00 12.85 -4.10
CA PHE A 67 -2.38 13.16 -3.73
C PHE A 67 -2.82 12.45 -2.44
N ALA A 68 -2.62 11.13 -2.36
CA ALA A 68 -2.93 10.32 -1.19
C ALA A 68 -1.82 10.37 -0.13
N GLY A 69 -0.58 10.64 -0.56
CA GLY A 69 0.58 10.72 0.31
C GLY A 69 1.26 9.36 0.55
N VAL A 70 1.24 8.48 -0.46
CA VAL A 70 2.00 7.22 -0.41
C VAL A 70 3.49 7.56 -0.23
N PRO A 71 4.17 7.01 0.78
CA PRO A 71 5.58 7.29 1.01
C PRO A 71 6.45 6.84 -0.17
N LEU A 72 7.59 7.50 -0.37
CA LEU A 72 8.57 7.14 -1.40
C LEU A 72 8.86 5.64 -1.36
N THR A 73 8.56 4.95 -2.45
CA THR A 73 8.74 3.50 -2.54
C THR A 73 9.51 3.16 -3.80
N VAL A 74 10.63 2.46 -3.64
CA VAL A 74 11.55 2.12 -4.74
C VAL A 74 11.80 0.63 -4.81
N LEU A 75 12.06 0.11 -6.01
CA LEU A 75 12.47 -1.27 -6.20
C LEU A 75 13.98 -1.38 -5.94
N VAL A 76 14.39 -2.27 -5.04
CA VAL A 76 15.79 -2.44 -4.66
C VAL A 76 16.25 -3.88 -4.80
N LYS A 77 17.54 -4.04 -5.08
CA LYS A 77 18.26 -5.30 -4.87
C LYS A 77 19.06 -5.18 -3.58
N CYS A 78 18.86 -6.09 -2.64
CA CYS A 78 19.51 -6.05 -1.34
C CYS A 78 20.09 -7.42 -0.97
N LEU A 79 21.29 -7.41 -0.39
CA LEU A 79 21.95 -8.58 0.19
C LEU A 79 22.07 -8.34 1.69
N HIS A 80 21.42 -9.15 2.51
CA HIS A 80 21.46 -9.00 3.96
C HIS A 80 21.28 -10.33 4.69
N LYS A 81 22.11 -10.61 5.68
CA LYS A 81 22.10 -11.87 6.45
C LYS A 81 20.80 -12.14 7.21
N GLY A 82 20.04 -11.08 7.53
CA GLY A 82 18.77 -11.18 8.24
C GLY A 82 17.58 -11.62 7.37
N PHE A 83 17.75 -11.75 6.06
CA PHE A 83 16.69 -12.28 5.20
C PHE A 83 16.59 -13.80 5.30
N ASN A 84 15.42 -14.35 4.99
CA ASN A 84 15.21 -15.80 4.95
C ASN A 84 15.83 -16.43 3.68
N TYR A 85 16.69 -17.43 3.82
CA TYR A 85 17.29 -18.17 2.73
C TYR A 85 17.08 -19.67 2.91
N SER A 86 16.28 -20.29 2.03
CA SER A 86 16.03 -21.74 2.05
C SER A 86 17.28 -22.61 1.96
N LYS A 87 18.36 -22.09 1.35
CA LYS A 87 19.63 -22.81 1.15
C LYS A 87 20.78 -22.26 2.01
N GLY A 88 20.47 -21.47 3.04
CA GLY A 88 21.48 -20.78 3.85
C GLY A 88 22.03 -19.50 3.22
N TYR A 89 22.83 -18.77 4.00
CA TYR A 89 23.39 -17.47 3.63
C TYR A 89 24.91 -17.57 3.42
N GLU A 90 25.37 -17.34 2.19
CA GLU A 90 26.78 -17.37 1.83
C GLU A 90 27.32 -15.96 1.50
N GLY A 91 26.48 -14.92 1.59
CA GLY A 91 26.85 -13.57 1.19
C GLY A 91 27.17 -13.43 -0.31
N SER A 92 26.70 -14.35 -1.15
CA SER A 92 26.96 -14.34 -2.59
C SER A 92 25.82 -13.71 -3.39
N LEU A 93 26.02 -13.51 -4.70
CA LEU A 93 24.97 -13.01 -5.60
C LEU A 93 23.70 -13.88 -5.62
N LYS A 94 23.81 -15.16 -5.26
CA LYS A 94 22.66 -16.08 -5.13
C LYS A 94 21.74 -15.71 -3.96
N ASN A 95 22.25 -14.95 -2.99
CA ASN A 95 21.51 -14.46 -1.83
C ASN A 95 20.97 -13.03 -2.05
N VAL A 96 21.15 -12.42 -3.22
CA VAL A 96 20.54 -11.11 -3.49
C VAL A 96 19.03 -11.27 -3.64
N LYS A 97 18.27 -10.46 -2.90
CA LYS A 97 16.81 -10.39 -2.99
C LYS A 97 16.37 -9.11 -3.67
N ILE A 98 15.28 -9.20 -4.43
CA ILE A 98 14.60 -8.05 -5.01
C ILE A 98 13.32 -7.79 -4.22
N GLY A 99 13.05 -6.53 -3.87
CA GLY A 99 11.86 -6.14 -3.14
C GLY A 99 11.61 -4.64 -3.20
N SER A 100 10.48 -4.20 -2.68
CA SER A 100 10.21 -2.78 -2.47
C SER A 100 10.90 -2.31 -1.18
N LEU A 101 11.41 -1.09 -1.21
CA LEU A 101 11.88 -0.36 -0.05
C LEU A 101 11.07 0.94 0.04
N GLN A 102 10.24 1.03 1.08
CA GLN A 102 9.42 2.21 1.35
C GLN A 102 10.08 3.08 2.41
N MET A 103 10.04 4.39 2.19
CA MET A 103 10.56 5.38 3.12
C MET A 103 9.80 5.29 4.44
N PHE A 104 10.55 5.16 5.53
CA PHE A 104 9.98 5.19 6.85
C PHE A 104 9.40 6.58 7.13
N MET A 105 8.14 6.60 7.57
CA MET A 105 7.47 7.82 7.98
C MET A 105 7.34 7.83 9.49
N LYS A 106 7.89 8.86 10.16
CA LYS A 106 7.56 9.12 11.58
C LYS A 106 6.04 9.15 11.72
N ASN A 107 5.49 8.52 12.73
CA ASN A 107 4.05 8.45 12.95
C ASN A 107 3.81 8.34 14.43
N ASP A 108 2.57 8.56 14.84
CA ASP A 108 2.18 8.35 16.23
C ASP A 108 1.74 6.89 16.41
N GLU A 109 0.83 6.38 15.57
CA GLU A 109 0.38 4.98 15.60
C GLU A 109 -0.35 4.57 14.29
N SER A 110 -0.82 3.33 14.22
CA SER A 110 -1.79 2.87 13.20
C SER A 110 -3.19 3.42 13.50
N CYS A 111 -4.08 3.34 12.51
CA CYS A 111 -5.45 3.82 12.68
C CYS A 111 -6.40 2.80 13.33
N GLU A 112 -5.92 1.63 13.75
CA GLU A 112 -6.77 0.53 14.27
C GLU A 112 -7.54 0.91 15.53
N ASP A 113 -6.91 1.68 16.41
CA ASP A 113 -7.50 2.13 17.68
C ASP A 113 -8.14 3.53 17.59
N MET A 114 -8.22 4.10 16.38
CA MET A 114 -8.84 5.42 16.18
C MET A 114 -10.33 5.32 15.86
N GLY A 115 -11.15 6.03 16.63
CA GLY A 115 -12.56 6.19 16.34
C GLY A 115 -12.81 7.01 15.05
N PRO A 116 -13.85 6.67 14.26
CA PRO A 116 -14.09 7.26 12.93
C PRO A 116 -14.29 8.78 12.95
N SER A 117 -14.80 9.35 14.04
CA SER A 117 -15.00 10.79 14.20
C SER A 117 -13.69 11.60 14.29
N ARG A 118 -12.53 10.94 14.42
CA ARG A 118 -11.22 11.60 14.55
C ARG A 118 -10.49 11.79 13.22
N PHE A 119 -11.01 11.22 12.14
CA PHE A 119 -10.40 11.34 10.81
C PHE A 119 -10.86 12.62 10.11
N PRO A 120 -9.95 13.48 9.65
CA PRO A 120 -10.31 14.59 8.79
C PRO A 120 -10.89 14.09 7.48
N VAL A 121 -12.00 14.67 7.06
CA VAL A 121 -12.74 14.26 5.86
C VAL A 121 -11.85 14.30 4.61
N GLU A 122 -11.00 15.33 4.47
CA GLU A 122 -10.08 15.44 3.34
C GLU A 122 -9.06 14.28 3.29
N GLU A 123 -8.54 13.88 4.45
CA GLU A 123 -7.56 12.78 4.55
C GLU A 123 -8.19 11.41 4.25
N VAL A 124 -9.45 11.22 4.64
CA VAL A 124 -10.22 10.02 4.24
C VAL A 124 -10.44 10.03 2.74
N HIS A 125 -10.89 11.16 2.17
CA HIS A 125 -11.20 11.26 0.74
C HIS A 125 -9.98 11.01 -0.15
N LYS A 126 -8.80 11.55 0.19
CA LYS A 126 -7.60 11.35 -0.64
C LYS A 126 -7.21 9.87 -0.72
N ILE A 127 -7.26 9.15 0.40
CA ILE A 127 -6.92 7.72 0.46
C ILE A 127 -8.01 6.91 -0.26
N SER A 128 -9.28 7.22 0.00
CA SER A 128 -10.43 6.53 -0.62
C SER A 128 -10.40 6.59 -2.14
N VAL A 129 -10.17 7.79 -2.70
CA VAL A 129 -10.11 8.00 -4.16
C VAL A 129 -8.91 7.28 -4.75
N PHE A 130 -7.79 7.25 -4.03
CA PHE A 130 -6.60 6.55 -4.50
C PHE A 130 -6.76 5.03 -4.46
N ASP A 131 -7.26 4.46 -3.36
CA ASP A 131 -7.55 3.03 -3.26
C ASP A 131 -8.55 2.57 -4.32
N LEU A 132 -9.57 3.40 -4.59
CA LEU A 132 -10.52 3.18 -5.68
C LEU A 132 -9.83 3.05 -7.04
N ARG A 133 -8.99 4.03 -7.39
CA ARG A 133 -8.21 4.04 -8.63
C ARG A 133 -7.30 2.83 -8.75
N MET A 134 -6.74 2.41 -7.63
CA MET A 134 -5.81 1.30 -7.55
C MET A 134 -6.52 -0.06 -7.43
N ALA A 135 -7.85 -0.10 -7.33
CA ALA A 135 -8.61 -1.31 -7.04
C ALA A 135 -8.02 -2.08 -5.85
N ASN A 136 -7.62 -1.36 -4.79
CA ASN A 136 -6.93 -1.94 -3.64
C ASN A 136 -7.82 -2.95 -2.91
N ALA A 137 -7.35 -4.20 -2.77
CA ALA A 137 -8.12 -5.32 -2.25
C ALA A 137 -7.85 -5.63 -0.77
N GLU A 138 -6.96 -4.88 -0.11
CA GLU A 138 -6.57 -5.09 1.29
C GLU A 138 -6.58 -3.79 2.10
N TRP A 139 -7.67 -3.04 1.98
CA TRP A 139 -7.87 -1.90 2.87
C TRP A 139 -8.31 -2.35 4.27
N HIS A 140 -7.57 -1.92 5.29
CA HIS A 140 -7.97 -1.94 6.70
C HIS A 140 -7.23 -0.84 7.47
N ALA A 141 -7.72 -0.52 8.67
CA ALA A 141 -7.17 0.57 9.49
C ALA A 141 -5.69 0.38 9.88
N GLY A 142 -5.21 -0.86 9.96
CA GLY A 142 -3.79 -1.18 10.16
C GLY A 142 -2.86 -0.77 9.02
N ASN A 143 -3.38 -0.63 7.80
CA ASN A 143 -2.62 -0.19 6.62
C ASN A 143 -2.62 1.34 6.43
N THR A 144 -3.11 2.07 7.43
CA THR A 144 -3.03 3.53 7.46
C THR A 144 -2.41 3.95 8.77
N LEU A 145 -1.31 4.69 8.70
CA LEU A 145 -0.70 5.33 9.86
C LEU A 145 -1.29 6.73 10.01
N PHE A 146 -1.27 7.26 11.23
CA PHE A 146 -1.55 8.67 11.45
C PHE A 146 -0.40 9.39 12.13
N ARG A 147 -0.33 10.70 11.89
CA ARG A 147 0.54 11.63 12.60
C ARG A 147 -0.22 12.90 12.92
N LYS A 148 -0.01 13.47 14.10
CA LYS A 148 -0.42 14.83 14.43
C LYS A 148 0.57 15.85 13.87
N GLY A 149 0.05 16.78 13.06
CA GLY A 149 0.77 17.97 12.63
C GLY A 149 1.05 18.92 13.79
N GLU A 150 1.90 19.91 13.57
CA GLU A 150 2.23 20.93 14.57
C GLU A 150 1.00 21.78 14.97
N ASP A 151 0.04 21.91 14.07
CA ASP A 151 -1.26 22.54 14.27
C ASP A 151 -2.32 21.62 14.91
N GLY A 152 -1.93 20.39 15.29
CA GLY A 152 -2.81 19.39 15.87
C GLY A 152 -3.69 18.65 14.85
N GLN A 153 -3.62 18.99 13.56
CA GLN A 153 -4.37 18.29 12.52
C GLN A 153 -3.85 16.85 12.36
N THR A 154 -4.76 15.90 12.20
CA THR A 154 -4.38 14.52 11.89
C THR A 154 -4.02 14.42 10.41
N LEU A 155 -2.87 13.85 10.11
CA LEU A 155 -2.48 13.44 8.76
C LEU A 155 -2.48 11.92 8.70
N LEU A 156 -3.02 11.36 7.63
CA LEU A 156 -3.06 9.95 7.31
C LEU A 156 -2.02 9.62 6.24
N ILE A 157 -1.35 8.49 6.45
CA ILE A 157 -0.24 8.01 5.63
C ILE A 157 -0.59 6.58 5.20
N PRO A 158 -1.00 6.37 3.94
CA PRO A 158 -1.33 5.04 3.44
C PRO A 158 -0.06 4.22 3.21
N ILE A 159 -0.07 2.97 3.66
CA ILE A 159 1.03 2.01 3.50
C ILE A 159 0.47 0.66 3.02
N ASP A 160 1.37 -0.28 2.68
CA ASP A 160 1.02 -1.67 2.33
C ASP A 160 0.04 -1.79 1.15
N HIS A 161 0.46 -1.34 -0.03
CA HIS A 161 -0.32 -1.44 -1.27
C HIS A 161 0.03 -2.72 -2.06
N GLY A 162 0.60 -3.73 -1.42
CA GLY A 162 1.12 -4.93 -2.07
C GLY A 162 0.08 -5.79 -2.79
N TYR A 163 -1.22 -5.51 -2.64
CA TYR A 163 -2.35 -6.21 -3.27
C TYR A 163 -3.30 -5.28 -4.05
N CYS A 164 -2.82 -4.12 -4.47
CA CYS A 164 -3.52 -3.27 -5.42
C CYS A 164 -3.30 -3.71 -6.89
N LEU A 165 -4.07 -3.14 -7.82
CA LEU A 165 -4.00 -3.36 -9.29
C LEU A 165 -4.18 -4.81 -9.75
N PRO A 166 -5.18 -5.56 -9.27
CA PRO A 166 -5.35 -6.96 -9.62
C PRO A 166 -5.52 -7.15 -11.14
N GLU A 167 -5.05 -8.28 -11.68
CA GLU A 167 -5.16 -8.61 -13.11
C GLU A 167 -6.62 -8.71 -13.58
N ASN A 168 -7.50 -9.11 -12.66
CA ASN A 168 -8.94 -9.18 -12.87
C ASN A 168 -9.63 -8.43 -11.73
N VAL A 169 -10.37 -7.38 -12.07
CA VAL A 169 -11.19 -6.65 -11.09
C VAL A 169 -12.48 -7.44 -10.87
N SER A 170 -12.59 -8.14 -9.74
CA SER A 170 -13.82 -8.87 -9.42
C SER A 170 -14.97 -7.91 -9.08
N LYS A 171 -16.22 -8.32 -9.35
CA LYS A 171 -17.43 -7.56 -8.98
C LYS A 171 -17.50 -7.20 -7.49
N CYS A 172 -16.84 -7.97 -6.62
CA CYS A 172 -16.79 -7.71 -5.18
C CYS A 172 -15.92 -6.51 -4.81
N VAL A 173 -14.83 -6.26 -5.54
CA VAL A 173 -14.02 -5.04 -5.35
C VAL A 173 -14.86 -3.84 -5.76
N LEU A 174 -15.52 -3.90 -6.92
CA LEU A 174 -16.42 -2.85 -7.37
C LEU A 174 -17.59 -2.62 -6.37
N ALA A 175 -18.18 -3.68 -5.81
CA ALA A 175 -19.26 -3.59 -4.83
C ALA A 175 -18.79 -3.02 -3.48
N PHE A 176 -17.61 -3.41 -2.99
CA PHE A 176 -17.01 -2.83 -1.78
C PHE A 176 -16.71 -1.34 -1.99
N MET A 177 -16.10 -1.00 -3.12
CA MET A 177 -15.83 0.38 -3.53
C MET A 177 -17.12 1.21 -3.57
N LEU A 178 -18.19 0.69 -4.18
CA LEU A 178 -19.49 1.36 -4.24
C LEU A 178 -20.14 1.52 -2.84
N CYS A 179 -20.01 0.53 -1.96
CA CYS A 179 -20.52 0.58 -0.59
C CYS A 179 -19.71 1.59 0.28
N TYR A 180 -18.41 1.67 0.07
CA TYR A 180 -17.53 2.64 0.72
C TYR A 180 -17.85 4.07 0.28
N LEU A 181 -18.04 4.26 -1.03
CA LEU A 181 -18.50 5.52 -1.63
C LEU A 181 -19.87 5.95 -1.08
N SER A 182 -20.84 5.02 -0.89
CA SER A 182 -22.17 5.36 -0.36
C SER A 182 -22.19 5.76 1.11
N ASN A 183 -21.18 5.36 1.89
CA ASN A 183 -21.09 5.69 3.32
C ASN A 183 -20.23 6.94 3.61
N ILE A 184 -19.38 7.36 2.67
CA ILE A 184 -18.41 8.45 2.88
C ILE A 184 -18.66 9.64 1.95
N LEU A 185 -19.14 9.43 0.72
CA LEU A 185 -19.34 10.47 -0.26
C LEU A 185 -20.82 10.66 -0.60
N ASN A 186 -21.27 11.91 -0.60
CA ASN A 186 -22.62 12.26 -1.05
C ASN A 186 -22.83 11.75 -2.49
N VAL A 187 -24.01 11.19 -2.77
CA VAL A 187 -24.37 10.42 -3.98
C VAL A 187 -23.97 11.11 -5.30
N ARG A 188 -23.88 12.45 -5.32
CA ARG A 188 -23.42 13.23 -6.47
C ARG A 188 -21.96 12.98 -6.89
N THR A 189 -21.05 12.72 -5.95
CA THR A 189 -19.63 12.47 -6.23
C THR A 189 -19.42 11.07 -6.83
N ILE A 190 -20.25 10.11 -6.44
CA ILE A 190 -20.24 8.74 -6.96
C ILE A 190 -20.58 8.73 -8.46
N VAL A 191 -21.58 9.52 -8.87
CA VAL A 191 -21.98 9.67 -10.28
C VAL A 191 -20.87 10.30 -11.12
N LEU A 192 -20.15 11.29 -10.58
CA LEU A 192 -19.01 11.91 -11.26
C LEU A 192 -17.80 10.99 -11.36
N ALA A 193 -17.50 10.19 -10.33
CA ALA A 193 -16.43 9.20 -10.37
C ALA A 193 -16.71 8.11 -11.42
N ILE A 194 -17.94 7.59 -11.48
CA ILE A 194 -18.35 6.62 -12.51
C ILE A 194 -18.25 7.21 -13.93
N ALA A 195 -18.66 8.47 -14.10
CA ALA A 195 -18.58 9.16 -15.39
C ALA A 195 -17.13 9.47 -15.85
N TYR A 196 -16.15 9.51 -14.93
CA TYR A 196 -14.74 9.76 -15.25
C TYR A 196 -13.96 8.49 -15.61
N PHE A 197 -14.51 7.30 -15.32
CA PHE A 197 -13.97 5.99 -15.69
C PHE A 197 -14.74 5.30 -16.83
N SER A 198 -15.71 6.02 -17.44
CA SER A 198 -16.43 5.61 -18.66
C SER A 198 -15.90 6.40 -19.85
#